data_AF-A0A7J2U0X4-F1
#
_entry.id   AF-A0A7J2U0X4-F1
#
_cell.length_a   1.000
_cell.length_b   1.000
_cell.length_c   1.000
_cell.angle_alpha   90.00
_cell.angle_beta   90.00
_cell.angle_gamma   90.00
#
_symmetry.space_group_name_H-M   'P 1'
#
loop_
_entity.id
_entity.type
_entity.pdbx_description
1 polymer ?
#
loop_
_entity_poly.entity_id
_entity_poly.type
_entity_poly.pdbx_seq_one_letter_code
_entity_poly.pdbx_strand_id
1 'polypeptide(L)'
;MNEKEKRLQEAKEFAKRVLEKYGSLIKSIVLMGSVVRGEFKPESDIDIIVILDDTLEELSGEKLDAIDDDLEKIAKSISDKLSIQPSYTLTEFVDYAKSGHPIVYNFIKEGEPLFDAGFFMPWKRLLRLGKIQGTREAIESYMEDAPKKLARAKTVKLLMLAEDCYYAMVNSTQAVLMFMGLEPPVPSKLYDEVMEYLVKPGLLEEEYATWLKEIVQIRKDIEHKKLLEVKGEFVDQWIERAEKYVEKMFSLLNALEIRKKEKILERTHEVMLKAAATAIKALHKLPENMQIDELEKHLGVSIRDAFKRDFIDSKKIEGYYFDIWKRVEELKKEVIDEKKFEKLKGAEVEQLREYVRKLIHELSRVLKEEEKTHEKN
;
A
#
# COMPACT_ATOMS: atom_id res chain seq x y z
N MET A 1 -11.27 40.91 -51.18
CA MET A 1 -10.29 40.15 -50.37
C MET A 1 -9.57 41.14 -49.49
N ASN A 2 -9.56 40.92 -48.17
CA ASN A 2 -8.82 41.77 -47.23
C ASN A 2 -7.30 41.58 -47.48
N GLU A 3 -6.49 42.62 -47.29
CA GLU A 3 -5.03 42.58 -47.48
C GLU A 3 -4.38 41.42 -46.68
N LYS A 4 -4.91 41.11 -45.48
CA LYS A 4 -4.46 39.95 -44.69
C LYS A 4 -4.69 38.62 -45.41
N GLU A 5 -5.85 38.46 -46.03
CA GLU A 5 -6.21 37.23 -46.76
C GLU A 5 -5.33 37.06 -48.01
N LYS A 6 -5.04 38.17 -48.71
CA LYS A 6 -4.13 38.18 -49.86
C LYS A 6 -2.74 37.69 -49.47
N ARG A 7 -2.16 38.26 -48.40
CA ARG A 7 -0.83 37.84 -47.90
C ARG A 7 -0.81 36.38 -47.44
N LEU A 8 -1.88 35.93 -46.80
CA LEU A 8 -2.00 34.52 -46.42
C LEU A 8 -2.10 33.59 -47.64
N GLN A 9 -2.74 34.01 -48.72
CA GLN A 9 -2.76 33.26 -49.98
C GLN A 9 -1.38 33.22 -50.63
N GLU A 10 -0.64 34.33 -50.66
CA GLU A 10 0.74 34.39 -51.15
C GLU A 10 1.64 33.43 -50.36
N ALA A 11 1.54 33.42 -49.03
CA ALA A 11 2.29 32.51 -48.16
C ALA A 11 1.91 31.03 -48.38
N LYS A 12 0.62 30.73 -48.59
CA LYS A 12 0.14 29.37 -48.88
C LYS A 12 0.58 28.87 -50.25
N GLU A 13 0.58 29.75 -51.26
CA GLU A 13 1.09 29.43 -52.60
C GLU A 13 2.59 29.14 -52.55
N PHE A 14 3.35 29.92 -51.77
CA PHE A 14 4.76 29.63 -51.51
C PHE A 14 4.93 28.24 -50.89
N ALA A 15 4.23 27.96 -49.78
CA ALA A 15 4.31 26.66 -49.12
C ALA A 15 3.97 25.51 -50.08
N LYS A 16 2.95 25.67 -50.93
CA LYS A 16 2.57 24.68 -51.94
C LYS A 16 3.70 24.40 -52.93
N ARG A 17 4.31 25.42 -53.55
CA ARG A 17 5.41 25.24 -54.53
C ARG A 17 6.66 24.63 -53.90
N VAL A 18 6.97 25.03 -52.67
CA VAL A 18 8.09 24.45 -51.91
C VAL A 18 7.84 22.98 -51.64
N LEU A 19 6.63 22.58 -51.24
CA LEU A 19 6.27 21.19 -51.00
C LEU A 19 6.26 20.34 -52.29
N GLU A 20 5.84 20.91 -53.43
CA GLU A 20 5.89 20.22 -54.73
C GLU A 20 7.33 19.84 -55.13
N LYS A 21 8.32 20.68 -54.78
CA LYS A 21 9.73 20.47 -55.12
C LYS A 21 10.52 19.73 -54.05
N TYR A 22 10.30 20.04 -52.77
CA TYR A 22 11.11 19.59 -51.63
C TYR A 22 10.32 18.82 -50.57
N GLY A 23 9.09 18.39 -50.84
CA GLY A 23 8.16 17.87 -49.82
C GLY A 23 8.69 16.74 -48.93
N SER A 24 9.59 15.88 -49.42
CA SER A 24 10.22 14.82 -48.60
C SER A 24 11.22 15.35 -47.58
N LEU A 25 11.81 16.52 -47.85
CA LEU A 25 12.80 17.18 -47.00
C LEU A 25 12.16 18.17 -46.02
N ILE A 26 11.00 18.72 -46.33
CA ILE A 26 10.36 19.77 -45.51
C ILE A 26 9.67 19.14 -44.29
N LYS A 27 10.04 19.62 -43.09
CA LYS A 27 9.33 19.28 -41.84
C LYS A 27 8.28 20.28 -41.46
N SER A 28 8.54 21.56 -41.70
CA SER A 28 7.60 22.61 -41.39
C SER A 28 7.87 23.83 -42.26
N ILE A 29 6.81 24.54 -42.63
CA ILE A 29 6.87 25.87 -43.21
C ILE A 29 6.03 26.75 -42.31
N VAL A 30 6.66 27.74 -41.68
CA VAL A 30 6.07 28.52 -40.60
C VAL A 30 5.98 29.97 -41.02
N LEU A 31 4.77 30.51 -40.98
CA LEU A 31 4.53 31.95 -41.12
C LEU A 31 4.88 32.64 -39.81
N MET A 32 5.60 33.74 -39.90
CA MET A 32 6.10 34.51 -38.78
C MET A 32 5.68 35.98 -38.86
N GLY A 33 6.12 36.75 -37.88
CA GLY A 33 6.15 38.20 -37.95
C GLY A 33 4.79 38.87 -37.80
N SER A 34 4.72 40.11 -38.29
CA SER A 34 3.60 41.03 -38.08
C SER A 34 2.28 40.52 -38.67
N VAL A 35 2.34 39.68 -39.72
CA VAL A 35 1.15 39.09 -40.36
C VAL A 35 0.42 38.14 -39.41
N VAL A 36 1.18 37.33 -38.65
CA VAL A 36 0.63 36.42 -37.63
C VAL A 36 0.03 37.21 -36.47
N ARG A 37 0.76 38.20 -35.95
CA ARG A 37 0.29 39.05 -34.83
C ARG A 37 -0.88 39.95 -35.21
N GLY A 38 -1.12 40.18 -36.50
CA GLY A 38 -2.15 41.09 -36.98
C GLY A 38 -1.76 42.57 -36.89
N GLU A 39 -0.47 42.85 -36.74
CA GLU A 39 0.11 44.19 -36.57
C GLU A 39 0.79 44.69 -37.86
N PHE A 40 0.58 44.00 -38.99
CA PHE A 40 1.23 44.31 -40.25
C PHE A 40 0.71 45.62 -40.84
N LYS A 41 1.62 46.39 -41.44
CA LYS A 41 1.36 47.61 -42.20
C LYS A 41 1.39 47.31 -43.71
N PRO A 42 0.90 48.21 -44.58
CA PRO A 42 0.93 48.00 -46.03
C PRO A 42 2.32 47.65 -46.59
N GLU A 43 3.36 48.20 -46.00
CA GLU A 43 4.79 48.00 -46.31
C GLU A 43 5.42 46.78 -45.63
N SER A 44 4.74 46.12 -44.69
CA SER A 44 5.34 44.99 -43.97
C SER A 44 5.53 43.77 -44.84
N ASP A 45 6.61 43.03 -44.58
CA ASP A 45 6.92 41.77 -45.22
C ASP A 45 6.07 40.60 -44.68
N ILE A 46 6.13 39.48 -45.39
CA ILE A 46 5.55 38.19 -45.03
C ILE A 46 6.73 37.27 -44.68
N ASP A 47 7.08 37.22 -43.40
CA ASP A 47 8.20 36.44 -42.90
C ASP A 47 7.86 34.94 -42.90
N ILE A 48 8.69 34.12 -43.55
CA ILE A 48 8.53 32.66 -43.56
C ILE A 48 9.84 31.99 -43.15
N ILE A 49 9.71 30.92 -42.37
CA ILE A 49 10.81 30.04 -42.00
C ILE A 49 10.51 28.65 -42.52
N VAL A 50 11.53 28.00 -43.06
CA VAL A 50 11.47 26.62 -43.51
C VAL A 50 12.36 25.76 -42.62
N ILE A 51 11.84 24.61 -42.19
CA ILE A 51 12.57 23.62 -41.39
C ILE A 51 12.77 22.37 -42.24
N LEU A 52 14.02 21.96 -42.42
CA LEU A 52 14.45 20.85 -43.28
C LEU A 52 14.87 19.63 -42.47
N ASP A 53 14.59 18.42 -42.96
CA ASP A 53 14.99 17.16 -42.34
C ASP A 53 16.38 16.70 -42.79
N ASP A 54 17.40 17.14 -42.08
CA ASP A 54 18.78 16.70 -42.27
C ASP A 54 19.06 15.32 -41.66
N THR A 55 18.08 14.66 -41.03
CA THR A 55 18.26 13.33 -40.43
C THR A 55 18.07 12.18 -41.41
N LEU A 56 17.41 12.44 -42.55
CA LEU A 56 17.21 11.47 -43.63
C LEU A 56 18.38 11.48 -44.61
N GLU A 57 18.96 12.66 -44.85
CA GLU A 57 20.14 12.86 -45.68
C GLU A 57 20.93 14.06 -45.14
N GLU A 58 22.24 13.91 -45.02
CA GLU A 58 23.10 15.01 -44.58
C GLU A 58 23.09 16.15 -45.61
N LEU A 59 22.73 17.35 -45.14
CA LEU A 59 22.71 18.57 -45.94
C LEU A 59 24.02 19.31 -45.72
N SER A 60 24.93 19.25 -46.70
CA SER A 60 26.12 20.09 -46.70
C SER A 60 25.76 21.57 -46.81
N GLY A 61 26.67 22.47 -46.39
CA GLY A 61 26.47 23.92 -46.51
C GLY A 61 26.13 24.35 -47.95
N GLU A 62 26.82 23.81 -48.95
CA GLU A 62 26.53 24.10 -50.37
C GLU A 62 25.12 23.65 -50.79
N LYS A 63 24.61 22.53 -50.25
CA LYS A 63 23.24 22.07 -50.51
C LYS A 63 22.22 22.97 -49.84
N LEU A 64 22.47 23.40 -48.60
CA LEU A 64 21.60 24.33 -47.87
C LEU A 64 21.53 25.67 -48.58
N ASP A 65 22.67 26.25 -48.96
CA ASP A 65 22.74 27.51 -49.70
C ASP A 65 21.97 27.42 -51.03
N ALA A 66 22.12 26.31 -51.76
CA ALA A 66 21.40 26.07 -53.01
C ALA A 66 19.89 25.93 -52.81
N ILE A 67 19.44 25.36 -51.69
CA ILE A 67 18.02 25.28 -51.32
C ILE A 67 17.51 26.68 -50.97
N ASP A 68 18.21 27.43 -50.12
CA ASP A 68 17.81 28.78 -49.69
C ASP A 68 17.72 29.74 -50.89
N ASP A 69 18.68 29.69 -51.82
CA ASP A 69 18.64 30.44 -53.08
C ASP A 69 17.41 30.10 -53.94
N ASP A 70 16.99 28.84 -53.93
CA ASP A 70 15.82 28.40 -54.68
C ASP A 70 14.52 28.80 -54.00
N LEU A 71 14.44 28.70 -52.67
CA LEU A 71 13.32 29.22 -51.87
C LEU A 71 13.11 30.71 -52.14
N GLU A 72 14.19 31.50 -52.17
CA GLU A 72 14.15 32.93 -52.45
C GLU A 72 13.65 33.23 -53.89
N LYS A 73 14.08 32.44 -54.88
CA LYS A 73 13.58 32.55 -56.26
C LYS A 73 12.09 32.23 -56.36
N ILE A 74 11.64 31.18 -55.67
CA ILE A 74 10.22 30.81 -55.59
C ILE A 74 9.42 31.96 -54.96
N ALA A 75 9.89 32.52 -53.85
CA ALA A 75 9.25 33.64 -53.16
C ALA A 75 9.09 34.87 -54.07
N LYS A 76 10.18 35.31 -54.72
CA LYS A 76 10.16 36.46 -55.66
C LYS A 76 9.26 36.24 -56.87
N SER A 77 9.09 35.00 -57.31
CA SER A 77 8.15 34.68 -58.40
C SER A 77 6.67 34.84 -58.01
N ILE A 78 6.38 34.89 -56.71
CA ILE A 78 5.02 35.00 -56.17
C ILE A 78 4.73 36.43 -55.71
N SER A 79 5.61 37.01 -54.89
CA SER A 79 5.41 38.33 -54.29
C SER A 79 6.73 38.90 -53.79
N ASP A 80 7.00 40.18 -54.08
CA ASP A 80 8.15 40.91 -53.52
C ASP A 80 8.06 41.13 -52.01
N LYS A 81 6.89 40.86 -51.40
CA LYS A 81 6.69 40.97 -49.94
C LYS A 81 7.08 39.70 -49.18
N LEU A 82 7.32 38.57 -49.85
CA LEU A 82 7.73 37.35 -49.18
C LEU A 82 9.19 37.46 -48.77
N SER A 83 9.45 37.35 -47.47
CA SER A 83 10.78 37.41 -46.87
C SER A 83 11.09 36.05 -46.28
N ILE A 84 11.96 35.29 -46.93
CA ILE A 84 12.36 33.96 -46.49
C ILE A 84 13.59 34.10 -45.60
N GLN A 85 13.47 33.66 -44.35
CA GLN A 85 14.63 33.55 -43.46
C GLN A 85 15.46 32.33 -43.87
N PRO A 86 16.79 32.33 -43.61
CA PRO A 86 17.62 31.15 -43.81
C PRO A 86 16.97 29.91 -43.21
N SER A 87 17.02 28.79 -43.93
CA SER A 87 16.37 27.58 -43.47
C SER A 87 17.09 26.99 -42.26
N TYR A 88 16.31 26.40 -41.35
CA TYR A 88 16.84 25.68 -40.20
C TYR A 88 16.84 24.19 -40.51
N THR A 89 17.93 23.50 -40.20
CA THR A 89 17.87 22.04 -40.16
C THR A 89 17.09 21.57 -38.93
N LEU A 90 16.56 20.36 -38.97
CA LEU A 90 15.80 19.79 -37.86
C LEU A 90 16.71 19.66 -36.63
N THR A 91 17.94 19.21 -36.81
CA THR A 91 18.91 19.08 -35.72
C THR A 91 19.23 20.44 -35.08
N GLU A 92 19.52 21.47 -35.87
CA GLU A 92 19.81 22.83 -35.40
C GLU A 92 18.61 23.42 -34.66
N PHE A 93 17.41 23.31 -35.24
CA PHE A 93 16.19 23.79 -34.61
C PHE A 93 15.97 23.14 -33.25
N VAL A 94 16.18 21.81 -33.14
CA VAL A 94 16.03 21.08 -31.88
C VAL A 94 17.03 21.55 -30.83
N ASP A 95 18.29 21.78 -31.19
CA ASP A 95 19.32 22.24 -30.25
C ASP A 95 19.04 23.65 -29.73
N TYR A 96 18.59 24.54 -30.61
CA TYR A 96 18.14 25.88 -30.23
C TYR A 96 16.84 25.87 -29.43
N ALA A 97 15.88 25.01 -29.78
CA ALA A 97 14.65 24.85 -29.02
C ALA A 97 14.96 24.36 -27.61
N LYS A 98 15.78 23.30 -27.45
CA LYS A 98 16.16 22.75 -26.14
C LYS A 98 16.85 23.76 -25.23
N SER A 99 17.73 24.58 -25.79
CA SER A 99 18.46 25.62 -25.03
C SER A 99 17.63 26.87 -24.76
N GLY A 100 16.40 26.96 -25.29
CA GLY A 100 15.58 28.15 -25.15
C GLY A 100 16.14 29.35 -25.90
N HIS A 101 16.85 29.12 -27.00
CA HIS A 101 17.48 30.18 -27.80
C HIS A 101 16.44 31.24 -28.18
N PRO A 102 16.69 32.54 -27.97
CA PRO A 102 15.67 33.59 -28.10
C PRO A 102 14.96 33.61 -29.46
N ILE A 103 15.71 33.32 -30.53
CA ILE A 103 15.18 33.29 -31.91
C ILE A 103 14.16 32.16 -32.07
N VAL A 104 14.57 30.90 -31.79
CA VAL A 104 13.69 29.74 -31.93
C VAL A 104 12.55 29.76 -30.91
N TYR A 105 12.77 30.31 -29.72
CA TYR A 105 11.70 30.59 -28.77
C TYR A 105 10.60 31.48 -29.38
N ASN A 106 10.97 32.60 -30.02
CA ASN A 106 10.00 33.47 -30.69
C ASN A 106 9.30 32.76 -31.85
N PHE A 107 10.02 31.93 -32.60
CA PHE A 107 9.43 31.10 -33.65
C PHE A 107 8.35 30.20 -33.11
N ILE A 108 8.68 29.37 -32.11
CA ILE A 108 7.73 28.43 -31.49
C ILE A 108 6.53 29.17 -30.86
N LYS A 109 6.79 30.31 -30.21
CA LYS A 109 5.78 31.07 -29.50
C LYS A 109 4.75 31.70 -30.44
N GLU A 110 5.23 32.41 -31.46
CA GLU A 110 4.38 33.23 -32.32
C GLU A 110 3.99 32.50 -33.61
N GLY A 111 4.90 31.71 -34.18
CA GLY A 111 4.78 31.16 -35.53
C GLY A 111 3.55 30.29 -35.75
N GLU A 112 2.93 30.45 -36.92
CA GLU A 112 1.78 29.67 -37.36
C GLU A 112 2.19 28.78 -38.55
N PRO A 113 2.09 27.44 -38.43
CA PRO A 113 2.50 26.56 -39.51
C PRO A 113 1.54 26.67 -40.71
N LEU A 114 2.11 26.94 -41.87
CA LEU A 114 1.45 26.79 -43.18
C LEU A 114 1.45 25.32 -43.60
N PHE A 115 2.49 24.59 -43.20
CA PHE A 115 2.64 23.14 -43.30
C PHE A 115 3.40 22.64 -42.07
N ASP A 116 3.00 21.50 -41.53
CA ASP A 116 3.70 20.82 -40.43
C ASP A 116 3.56 19.30 -40.60
N ALA A 117 4.69 18.60 -40.70
CA ALA A 117 4.75 17.15 -40.74
C ALA A 117 4.60 16.50 -39.35
N GLY A 118 4.08 17.24 -38.36
CA GLY A 118 3.95 16.82 -36.97
C GLY A 118 5.19 17.10 -36.13
N PHE A 119 6.00 18.09 -36.50
CA PHE A 119 7.22 18.50 -35.81
C PHE A 119 7.03 19.81 -35.03
N PHE A 120 6.51 20.85 -35.67
CA PHE A 120 6.51 22.21 -35.11
C PHE A 120 5.40 22.41 -34.06
N MET A 121 4.19 21.90 -34.31
CA MET A 121 3.08 22.02 -33.36
C MET A 121 3.34 21.35 -32.00
N PRO A 122 3.98 20.17 -31.92
CA PRO A 122 4.46 19.62 -30.65
C PRO A 122 5.35 20.58 -29.86
N TRP A 123 6.32 21.25 -30.50
CA TRP A 123 7.17 22.25 -29.83
C TRP A 123 6.36 23.43 -29.28
N LYS A 124 5.37 23.91 -30.04
CA LYS A 124 4.45 24.97 -29.57
C LYS A 124 3.65 24.53 -28.33
N ARG A 125 3.24 23.25 -28.26
CA ARG A 125 2.58 22.68 -27.07
C ARG A 125 3.55 22.52 -25.90
N LEU A 126 4.77 22.04 -26.14
CA LEU A 126 5.80 21.88 -25.11
C LEU A 126 6.16 23.22 -24.47
N LEU A 127 6.26 24.29 -25.27
CA LEU A 127 6.47 25.64 -24.76
C LEU A 127 5.36 26.05 -23.79
N ARG A 128 4.08 25.91 -24.20
CA ARG A 128 2.93 26.24 -23.34
C ARG A 128 2.86 25.43 -22.06
N LEU A 129 3.38 24.20 -22.07
CA LEU A 129 3.47 23.33 -20.89
C LEU A 129 4.71 23.62 -20.02
N GLY A 130 5.50 24.66 -20.35
CA GLY A 130 6.72 25.01 -19.65
C GLY A 130 7.81 23.94 -19.74
N LYS A 131 7.82 23.13 -20.80
CA LYS A 131 8.77 22.01 -20.99
C LYS A 131 10.07 22.41 -21.69
N ILE A 132 10.13 23.62 -22.24
CA ILE A 132 11.33 24.16 -22.86
C ILE A 132 12.12 24.95 -21.81
N GLN A 133 13.33 24.51 -21.51
CA GLN A 133 14.16 25.13 -20.48
C GLN A 133 14.55 26.57 -20.85
N GLY A 134 14.78 27.41 -19.84
CA GLY A 134 15.16 28.82 -20.05
C GLY A 134 14.02 29.75 -20.48
N THR A 135 12.80 29.23 -20.69
CA THR A 135 11.64 30.03 -21.11
C THR A 135 10.84 30.56 -19.93
N ARG A 136 10.08 31.63 -20.16
CA ARG A 136 9.20 32.23 -19.16
C ARG A 136 8.14 31.23 -18.69
N GLU A 137 7.58 30.45 -19.60
CA GLU A 137 6.57 29.42 -19.35
C GLU A 137 7.13 28.32 -18.43
N ALA A 138 8.40 27.93 -18.60
CA ALA A 138 9.06 27.00 -17.69
C ALA A 138 9.23 27.61 -16.29
N ILE A 139 9.68 28.86 -16.20
CA ILE A 139 9.84 29.58 -14.92
C ILE A 139 8.48 29.66 -14.20
N GLU A 140 7.42 30.08 -14.89
CA GLU A 140 6.06 30.15 -14.35
C GLU A 140 5.59 28.77 -13.89
N SER A 141 5.81 27.72 -14.69
CA SER A 141 5.47 26.35 -14.29
C SER A 141 6.19 25.90 -13.01
N TYR A 142 7.49 26.21 -12.84
CA TYR A 142 8.21 25.89 -11.61
C TYR A 142 7.67 26.68 -10.41
N MET A 143 7.40 27.97 -10.60
CA MET A 143 6.88 28.85 -9.55
C MET A 143 5.46 28.49 -9.11
N GLU A 144 4.61 28.04 -10.02
CA GLU A 144 3.27 27.56 -9.71
C GLU A 144 3.26 26.22 -8.95
N ASP A 145 4.27 25.37 -9.16
CA ASP A 145 4.37 24.07 -8.47
C ASP A 145 4.87 24.22 -7.02
N ALA A 146 5.75 25.19 -6.75
CA ALA A 146 6.31 25.44 -5.43
C ALA A 146 5.26 25.52 -4.28
N PRO A 147 4.22 26.37 -4.35
CA PRO A 147 3.20 26.44 -3.29
C PRO A 147 2.37 25.15 -3.19
N LYS A 148 2.17 24.42 -4.29
CA LYS A 148 1.46 23.12 -4.28
C LYS A 148 2.26 22.07 -3.49
N LYS A 149 3.59 22.07 -3.62
CA LYS A 149 4.45 21.18 -2.82
C LYS A 149 4.40 21.52 -1.33
N LEU A 150 4.41 22.81 -0.97
CA LEU A 150 4.26 23.24 0.42
C LEU A 150 2.88 22.86 0.99
N ALA A 151 1.81 23.08 0.21
CA ALA A 151 0.47 22.64 0.60
C ALA A 151 0.40 21.13 0.81
N ARG A 152 1.01 20.33 -0.09
CA ARG A 152 1.12 18.88 0.06
C ARG A 152 1.83 18.49 1.36
N ALA A 153 2.93 19.15 1.71
CA ALA A 153 3.64 18.87 2.97
C ALA A 153 2.75 19.12 4.20
N LYS A 154 1.91 20.16 4.17
CA LYS A 154 0.91 20.41 5.23
C LYS A 154 -0.17 19.34 5.27
N THR A 155 -0.69 18.93 4.11
CA THR A 155 -1.69 17.87 4.01
C THR A 155 -1.16 16.52 4.50
N VAL A 156 0.08 16.16 4.17
CA VAL A 156 0.70 14.91 4.61
C VAL A 156 0.73 14.80 6.12
N LYS A 157 1.04 15.87 6.85
CA LYS A 157 0.97 15.89 8.33
C LYS A 157 -0.43 15.54 8.87
N LEU A 158 -1.49 16.00 8.21
CA LEU A 158 -2.86 15.65 8.61
C LEU A 158 -3.17 14.17 8.31
N LEU A 159 -2.71 13.66 7.16
CA LEU A 159 -2.91 12.26 6.77
C LEU A 159 -2.19 11.30 7.73
N MET A 160 -0.97 11.65 8.17
CA MET A 160 -0.24 10.87 9.18
C MET A 160 -1.04 10.70 10.47
N LEU A 161 -1.85 11.68 10.85
CA LEU A 161 -2.74 11.58 12.01
C LEU A 161 -4.04 10.82 11.70
N ALA A 162 -4.74 11.23 10.65
CA ALA A 162 -6.11 10.79 10.34
C ALA A 162 -6.18 9.39 9.71
N GLU A 163 -5.14 8.96 9.01
CA GLU A 163 -5.06 7.67 8.34
C GLU A 163 -4.07 6.76 9.07
N ASP A 164 -2.81 7.17 9.22
CA ASP A 164 -1.77 6.24 9.68
C ASP A 164 -1.87 5.97 11.21
N CYS A 165 -1.72 7.00 12.05
CA CYS A 165 -1.78 6.84 13.51
C CYS A 165 -3.15 6.35 13.98
N TYR A 166 -4.21 6.92 13.42
CA TYR A 166 -5.58 6.53 13.74
C TYR A 166 -5.84 5.06 13.47
N TYR A 167 -5.61 4.56 12.24
CA TYR A 167 -5.93 3.18 11.92
C TYR A 167 -4.98 2.19 12.61
N ALA A 168 -3.72 2.56 12.86
CA ALA A 168 -2.82 1.73 13.66
C ALA A 168 -3.39 1.47 15.05
N MET A 169 -3.86 2.52 15.74
CA MET A 169 -4.47 2.39 17.07
C MET A 169 -5.82 1.66 17.00
N VAL A 170 -6.73 2.08 16.12
CA VAL A 170 -8.08 1.49 16.02
C VAL A 170 -8.03 0.01 15.66
N ASN A 171 -7.25 -0.39 14.65
CA ASN A 171 -7.22 -1.76 14.18
C ASN A 171 -6.58 -2.69 15.22
N SER A 172 -5.54 -2.23 15.91
CA SER A 172 -4.92 -3.02 16.98
C SER A 172 -5.87 -3.22 18.18
N THR A 173 -6.65 -2.20 18.55
CA THR A 173 -7.73 -2.35 19.55
C THR A 173 -8.78 -3.37 19.11
N GLN A 174 -9.30 -3.23 17.89
CA GLN A 174 -10.34 -4.11 17.37
C GLN A 174 -9.85 -5.56 17.31
N ALA A 175 -8.60 -5.80 16.93
CA ALA A 175 -8.01 -7.13 16.92
C ALA A 175 -7.99 -7.77 18.32
N VAL A 176 -7.62 -7.01 19.36
CA VAL A 176 -7.66 -7.48 20.75
C VAL A 176 -9.08 -7.84 21.18
N LEU A 177 -10.06 -6.97 20.91
CA LEU A 177 -11.46 -7.22 21.27
C LEU A 177 -12.03 -8.43 20.52
N MET A 178 -11.74 -8.57 19.23
CA MET A 178 -12.10 -9.74 18.42
C MET A 178 -11.50 -11.03 18.98
N PHE A 179 -10.24 -11.00 19.43
CA PHE A 179 -9.62 -12.16 20.05
C PHE A 179 -10.33 -12.59 21.34
N MET A 180 -10.87 -11.63 22.09
CA MET A 180 -11.72 -11.87 23.27
C MET A 180 -13.13 -12.37 22.91
N GLY A 181 -13.47 -12.48 21.62
CA GLY A 181 -14.76 -12.95 21.13
C GLY A 181 -15.82 -11.85 21.01
N LEU A 182 -15.42 -10.58 21.07
CA LEU A 182 -16.31 -9.43 20.88
C LEU A 182 -16.36 -9.03 19.40
N GLU A 183 -17.46 -8.41 18.98
CA GLU A 183 -17.52 -7.80 17.65
C GLU A 183 -16.63 -6.55 17.61
N PRO A 184 -15.97 -6.23 16.47
CA PRO A 184 -15.15 -5.04 16.39
C PRO A 184 -16.03 -3.78 16.45
N PRO A 185 -15.87 -2.91 17.46
CA PRO A 185 -16.70 -1.73 17.60
C PRO A 185 -16.45 -0.69 16.51
N VAL A 186 -17.50 0.08 16.20
CA VAL A 186 -17.36 1.31 15.43
C VAL A 186 -16.56 2.37 16.21
N PRO A 187 -15.89 3.32 15.52
CA PRO A 187 -15.01 4.28 16.18
C PRO A 187 -15.61 5.11 17.31
N SER A 188 -16.92 5.40 17.26
CA SER A 188 -17.60 6.15 18.33
C SER A 188 -17.79 5.36 19.63
N LYS A 189 -17.74 4.02 19.58
CA LYS A 189 -17.92 3.14 20.73
C LYS A 189 -16.61 2.57 21.29
N LEU A 190 -15.52 2.70 20.54
CA LEU A 190 -14.20 2.15 20.90
C LEU A 190 -13.76 2.53 22.32
N TYR A 191 -13.91 3.79 22.71
CA TYR A 191 -13.53 4.23 24.04
C TYR A 191 -14.29 3.48 25.13
N ASP A 192 -15.61 3.40 25.02
CA ASP A 192 -16.47 2.78 26.03
C ASP A 192 -16.20 1.27 26.15
N GLU A 193 -15.99 0.58 25.01
CA GLU A 193 -15.68 -0.85 25.01
C GLU A 193 -14.28 -1.14 25.55
N VAL A 194 -13.28 -0.31 25.22
CA VAL A 194 -11.94 -0.43 25.82
C VAL A 194 -12.01 -0.21 27.33
N MET A 195 -12.79 0.77 27.78
CA MET A 195 -12.98 1.01 29.21
C MET A 195 -13.62 -0.21 29.89
N GLU A 196 -14.67 -0.78 29.30
CA GLU A 196 -15.41 -1.92 29.86
C GLU A 196 -14.59 -3.21 29.91
N TYR A 197 -13.95 -3.56 28.80
CA TYR A 197 -13.37 -4.90 28.62
C TYR A 197 -11.86 -4.95 28.87
N LEU A 198 -11.15 -3.83 28.78
CA LEU A 198 -9.70 -3.80 28.95
C LEU A 198 -9.28 -3.03 30.21
N VAL A 199 -9.84 -1.84 30.45
CA VAL A 199 -9.42 -0.99 31.57
C VAL A 199 -10.02 -1.45 32.89
N LYS A 200 -11.35 -1.58 32.99
CA LYS A 200 -12.02 -2.03 34.25
C LYS A 200 -11.50 -3.39 34.75
N PRO A 201 -11.21 -4.38 33.89
CA PRO A 201 -10.62 -5.64 34.33
C PRO A 201 -9.12 -5.55 34.67
N GLY A 202 -8.50 -4.38 34.52
CA GLY A 202 -7.09 -4.14 34.85
C GLY A 202 -6.10 -4.68 33.81
N LEU A 203 -6.53 -4.92 32.57
CA LEU A 203 -5.67 -5.40 31.49
C LEU A 203 -4.93 -4.28 30.76
N LEU A 204 -5.47 -3.06 30.82
CA LEU A 204 -4.95 -1.87 30.14
C LEU A 204 -5.06 -0.64 31.05
N GLU A 205 -4.06 0.23 31.01
CA GLU A 205 -4.06 1.50 31.72
C GLU A 205 -4.99 2.53 31.04
N GLU A 206 -5.67 3.36 31.84
CA GLU A 206 -6.67 4.32 31.35
C GLU A 206 -6.10 5.36 30.37
N GLU A 207 -4.80 5.66 30.47
CA GLU A 207 -4.09 6.57 29.56
C GLU A 207 -4.22 6.12 28.10
N TYR A 208 -4.09 4.82 27.81
CA TYR A 208 -4.23 4.29 26.45
C TYR A 208 -5.65 4.49 25.92
N ALA A 209 -6.68 4.26 26.74
CA ALA A 209 -8.06 4.51 26.35
C ALA A 209 -8.29 5.99 26.02
N THR A 210 -7.67 6.89 26.81
CA THR A 210 -7.73 8.33 26.59
C THR A 210 -7.07 8.73 25.26
N TRP A 211 -5.88 8.20 24.96
CA TRP A 211 -5.23 8.45 23.65
C TRP A 211 -6.08 7.96 22.49
N LEU A 212 -6.72 6.79 22.61
CA LEU A 212 -7.62 6.27 21.56
C LEU A 212 -8.81 7.22 21.32
N LYS A 213 -9.41 7.74 22.40
CA LYS A 213 -10.51 8.72 22.29
C LYS A 213 -10.05 10.01 21.61
N GLU A 214 -8.88 10.51 21.99
CA GLU A 214 -8.30 11.73 21.43
C GLU A 214 -7.98 11.58 19.93
N ILE A 215 -7.36 10.49 19.47
CA ILE A 215 -7.05 10.30 18.04
C ILE A 215 -8.31 10.14 17.20
N VAL A 216 -9.36 9.49 17.73
CA VAL A 216 -10.67 9.41 17.08
C VAL A 216 -11.28 10.81 16.89
N GLN A 217 -11.12 11.68 17.88
CA GLN A 217 -11.60 13.06 17.79
C GLN A 217 -10.78 13.89 16.80
N ILE A 218 -9.44 13.77 16.81
CA ILE A 218 -8.55 14.44 15.86
C ILE A 218 -8.92 14.09 14.43
N ARG A 219 -9.13 12.80 14.13
CA ARG A 219 -9.56 12.36 12.80
C ARG A 219 -10.87 13.03 12.37
N LYS A 220 -11.88 13.05 13.25
CA LYS A 220 -13.16 13.72 12.97
C LYS A 220 -12.99 15.21 12.71
N ASP A 221 -12.11 15.88 13.45
CA ASP A 221 -11.87 17.31 13.27
C ASP A 221 -11.14 17.60 11.94
N ILE A 222 -10.27 16.69 11.48
CA ILE A 222 -9.66 16.75 10.14
C ILE A 222 -10.70 16.49 9.04
N GLU A 223 -11.51 15.43 9.16
CA GLU A 223 -12.57 15.09 8.18
C GLU A 223 -13.59 16.24 8.01
N HIS A 224 -13.99 16.86 9.12
CA HIS A 224 -14.90 18.00 9.12
C HIS A 224 -14.23 19.35 8.83
N LYS A 225 -12.95 19.35 8.42
CA LYS A 225 -12.19 20.56 8.08
C LYS A 225 -12.10 21.59 9.21
N LYS A 226 -12.23 21.15 10.46
CA LYS A 226 -12.01 21.98 11.65
C LYS A 226 -10.52 22.12 11.97
N LEU A 227 -9.75 21.07 11.66
CA LEU A 227 -8.29 21.07 11.77
C LEU A 227 -7.66 21.01 10.38
N LEU A 228 -7.12 22.15 9.93
CA LEU A 228 -6.57 22.32 8.58
C LEU A 228 -5.03 22.36 8.52
N GLU A 229 -4.38 22.55 9.67
CA GLU A 229 -2.93 22.58 9.78
C GLU A 229 -2.50 22.18 11.19
N VAL A 230 -1.39 21.46 11.29
CA VAL A 230 -0.78 21.03 12.56
C VAL A 230 0.73 21.30 12.53
N LYS A 231 1.34 21.48 13.69
CA LYS A 231 2.81 21.54 13.82
C LYS A 231 3.41 20.14 13.66
N GLY A 232 4.67 20.06 13.22
CA GLY A 232 5.38 18.77 13.09
C GLY A 232 5.51 18.05 14.44
N GLU A 233 5.90 18.78 15.49
CA GLU A 233 6.01 18.27 16.86
C GLU A 233 4.73 17.57 17.36
N PHE A 234 3.55 18.10 17.00
CA PHE A 234 2.27 17.47 17.35
C PHE A 234 2.08 16.13 16.62
N VAL A 235 2.53 16.01 15.37
CA VAL A 235 2.51 14.75 14.62
C VAL A 235 3.48 13.75 15.22
N ASP A 236 4.70 14.16 15.53
CA ASP A 236 5.73 13.31 16.14
C ASP A 236 5.25 12.75 17.49
N GLN A 237 4.61 13.59 18.31
CA GLN A 237 3.98 13.18 19.56
C GLN A 237 2.93 12.07 19.35
N TRP A 238 2.11 12.18 18.31
CA TRP A 238 1.07 11.18 18.01
C TRP A 238 1.63 9.89 17.42
N ILE A 239 2.73 9.96 16.65
CA ILE A 239 3.46 8.77 16.22
C ILE A 239 3.97 8.00 17.45
N GLU A 240 4.66 8.68 18.37
CA GLU A 240 5.19 8.02 19.58
C GLU A 240 4.08 7.40 20.45
N ARG A 241 2.95 8.10 20.60
CA ARG A 241 1.77 7.56 21.30
C ARG A 241 1.20 6.34 20.59
N ALA A 242 1.08 6.39 19.26
CA ALA A 242 0.57 5.27 18.46
C ALA A 242 1.50 4.05 18.53
N GLU A 243 2.82 4.24 18.47
CA GLU A 243 3.82 3.17 18.63
C GLU A 243 3.66 2.47 19.99
N LYS A 244 3.69 3.24 21.09
CA LYS A 244 3.48 2.70 22.44
C LYS A 244 2.13 2.00 22.60
N TYR A 245 1.07 2.58 22.02
CA TYR A 245 -0.27 2.00 22.06
C TYR A 245 -0.30 0.64 21.34
N VAL A 246 0.24 0.57 20.13
CA VAL A 246 0.27 -0.64 19.31
C VAL A 246 1.12 -1.73 19.99
N GLU A 247 2.29 -1.40 20.52
CA GLU A 247 3.12 -2.33 21.30
C GLU A 247 2.37 -2.92 22.51
N LYS A 248 1.62 -2.06 23.21
CA LYS A 248 0.78 -2.49 24.34
C LYS A 248 -0.34 -3.44 23.89
N MET A 249 -1.01 -3.16 22.77
CA MET A 249 -2.03 -4.06 22.20
C MET A 249 -1.44 -5.41 21.78
N PHE A 250 -0.25 -5.43 21.16
CA PHE A 250 0.43 -6.69 20.81
C PHE A 250 0.78 -7.51 22.05
N SER A 251 1.31 -6.86 23.08
CA SER A 251 1.65 -7.51 24.34
C SER A 251 0.40 -8.07 25.04
N LEU A 252 -0.70 -7.32 25.02
CA LEU A 252 -1.98 -7.76 25.56
C LEU A 252 -2.53 -8.97 24.78
N LEU A 253 -2.52 -8.91 23.44
CA LEU A 253 -2.95 -10.02 22.60
C LEU A 253 -2.14 -11.29 22.86
N ASN A 254 -0.81 -11.17 22.94
CA ASN A 254 0.07 -12.29 23.27
C ASN A 254 -0.23 -12.88 24.65
N ALA A 255 -0.47 -12.04 25.66
CA ALA A 255 -0.84 -12.50 27.00
C ALA A 255 -2.18 -13.24 27.01
N LEU A 256 -3.17 -12.76 26.24
CA LEU A 256 -4.46 -13.42 26.09
C LEU A 256 -4.33 -14.76 25.34
N GLU A 257 -3.48 -14.85 24.33
CA GLU A 257 -3.20 -16.10 23.64
C GLU A 257 -2.58 -17.16 24.54
N ILE A 258 -1.60 -16.76 25.36
CA ILE A 258 -0.95 -17.66 26.31
C ILE A 258 -1.99 -18.19 27.30
N ARG A 259 -2.79 -17.32 27.91
CA ARG A 259 -3.87 -17.71 28.84
C ARG A 259 -4.89 -18.65 28.20
N LYS A 260 -5.23 -18.44 26.93
CA LYS A 260 -6.14 -19.32 26.19
C LYS A 260 -5.53 -20.72 26.02
N LYS A 261 -4.25 -20.81 25.66
CA LYS A 261 -3.52 -22.08 25.50
C LYS A 261 -3.36 -22.81 26.84
N GLU A 262 -3.06 -22.09 27.92
CA GLU A 262 -3.03 -22.63 29.29
C GLU A 262 -4.36 -23.29 29.66
N LYS A 263 -5.47 -22.58 29.46
CA LYS A 263 -6.81 -23.09 29.77
C LYS A 263 -7.15 -24.35 28.96
N ILE A 264 -6.69 -24.44 27.70
CA ILE A 264 -6.86 -25.65 26.88
C ILE A 264 -6.03 -26.80 27.46
N LEU A 265 -4.78 -26.54 27.88
CA LEU A 265 -3.91 -27.54 28.48
C LEU A 265 -4.45 -28.06 29.82
N GLU A 266 -4.90 -27.16 30.70
CA GLU A 266 -5.57 -27.52 31.96
C GLU A 266 -6.80 -28.40 31.72
N ARG A 267 -7.67 -28.00 30.79
CA ARG A 267 -8.86 -28.76 30.44
C ARG A 267 -8.50 -30.12 29.81
N THR A 268 -7.44 -30.18 29.02
CA THR A 268 -6.95 -31.43 28.42
C THR A 268 -6.49 -32.40 29.51
N HIS A 269 -5.73 -31.92 30.48
CA HIS A 269 -5.31 -32.70 31.65
C HIS A 269 -6.51 -33.17 32.49
N GLU A 270 -7.47 -32.29 32.77
CA GLU A 270 -8.68 -32.63 33.52
C GLU A 270 -9.53 -33.71 32.82
N VAL A 271 -9.72 -33.57 31.51
CA VAL A 271 -10.47 -34.55 30.70
C VAL A 271 -9.75 -35.90 30.67
N MET A 272 -8.43 -35.89 30.52
CA MET A 272 -7.60 -37.11 30.57
C MET A 272 -7.72 -37.83 31.92
N LEU A 273 -7.62 -37.09 33.04
CA LEU A 273 -7.79 -37.62 34.39
C LEU A 273 -9.18 -38.23 34.60
N LYS A 274 -10.24 -37.51 34.23
CA LYS A 274 -11.62 -37.98 34.38
C LYS A 274 -11.90 -39.24 33.54
N ALA A 275 -11.36 -39.29 32.33
CA ALA A 275 -11.49 -40.46 31.45
C ALA A 275 -10.83 -41.70 32.07
N ALA A 276 -9.59 -41.57 32.55
CA ALA A 276 -8.89 -42.67 33.22
C ALA A 276 -9.61 -43.10 34.50
N ALA A 277 -10.02 -42.17 35.36
CA ALA A 277 -10.78 -42.47 36.57
C ALA A 277 -12.08 -43.23 36.26
N THR A 278 -12.80 -42.83 35.22
CA THR A 278 -14.04 -43.50 34.78
C THR A 278 -13.74 -44.93 34.32
N ALA A 279 -12.70 -45.12 33.51
CA ALA A 279 -12.32 -46.43 33.02
C ALA A 279 -11.84 -47.37 34.14
N ILE A 280 -11.08 -46.85 35.11
CA ILE A 280 -10.65 -47.61 36.29
C ILE A 280 -11.87 -48.05 37.10
N LYS A 281 -12.84 -47.17 37.36
CA LYS A 281 -14.08 -47.56 38.07
C LYS A 281 -14.82 -48.67 37.35
N ALA A 282 -14.99 -48.56 36.03
CA ALA A 282 -15.65 -49.58 35.23
C ALA A 282 -14.89 -50.92 35.30
N LEU A 283 -13.57 -50.89 35.17
CA LEU A 283 -12.71 -52.09 35.23
C LEU A 283 -12.80 -52.80 36.59
N HIS A 284 -12.83 -52.04 37.69
CA HIS A 284 -12.93 -52.59 39.06
C HIS A 284 -14.37 -52.73 39.57
N LYS A 285 -15.38 -52.48 38.71
CA LYS A 285 -16.81 -52.52 39.06
C LYS A 285 -17.17 -51.64 40.27
N LEU A 286 -16.55 -50.47 40.36
CA LEU A 286 -16.79 -49.49 41.41
C LEU A 286 -17.94 -48.54 41.04
N PRO A 287 -18.61 -47.91 42.03
CA PRO A 287 -19.67 -46.94 41.76
C PRO A 287 -19.22 -45.79 40.85
N GLU A 288 -20.01 -45.49 39.81
CA GLU A 288 -19.69 -44.44 38.84
C GLU A 288 -19.55 -43.05 39.49
N ASN A 289 -20.37 -42.79 40.51
CA ASN A 289 -20.44 -41.53 41.24
C ASN A 289 -19.33 -41.33 42.29
N MET A 290 -18.44 -42.32 42.50
CA MET A 290 -17.31 -42.19 43.43
C MET A 290 -16.41 -41.00 43.03
N GLN A 291 -16.01 -40.15 43.98
CA GLN A 291 -15.14 -39.02 43.65
C GLN A 291 -13.71 -39.49 43.36
N ILE A 292 -12.92 -38.67 42.64
CA ILE A 292 -11.53 -39.01 42.32
C ILE A 292 -10.70 -39.23 43.59
N ASP A 293 -10.83 -38.35 44.58
CA ASP A 293 -10.08 -38.47 45.85
C ASP A 293 -10.44 -39.74 46.64
N GLU A 294 -11.70 -40.17 46.57
CA GLU A 294 -12.17 -41.42 47.19
C GLU A 294 -11.65 -42.64 46.43
N LEU A 295 -11.63 -42.56 45.10
CA LEU A 295 -11.11 -43.61 44.23
C LEU A 295 -9.61 -43.81 44.45
N GLU A 296 -8.82 -42.74 44.52
CA GLU A 296 -7.39 -42.83 44.82
C GLU A 296 -7.13 -43.46 46.19
N LYS A 297 -7.91 -43.08 47.22
CA LYS A 297 -7.84 -43.71 48.55
C LYS A 297 -8.18 -45.19 48.51
N HIS A 298 -9.21 -45.57 47.75
CA HIS A 298 -9.60 -46.97 47.58
C HIS A 298 -8.51 -47.79 46.86
N LEU A 299 -7.87 -47.21 45.85
CA LEU A 299 -6.81 -47.87 45.06
C LEU A 299 -5.45 -47.87 45.78
N GLY A 300 -5.24 -46.97 46.75
CA GLY A 300 -3.97 -46.78 47.47
C GLY A 300 -2.86 -46.13 46.62
N VAL A 301 -3.19 -45.64 45.42
CA VAL A 301 -2.27 -45.01 44.46
C VAL A 301 -3.00 -43.91 43.69
N SER A 302 -2.25 -43.03 43.03
CA SER A 302 -2.84 -41.98 42.20
C SER A 302 -3.60 -42.56 41.00
N ILE A 303 -4.55 -41.81 40.42
CA ILE A 303 -5.24 -42.20 39.18
C ILE A 303 -4.23 -42.46 38.06
N ARG A 304 -3.16 -41.68 38.00
CA ARG A 304 -2.08 -41.85 37.03
C ARG A 304 -1.40 -43.22 37.17
N ASP A 305 -1.04 -43.59 38.39
CA ASP A 305 -0.33 -44.85 38.66
C ASP A 305 -1.26 -46.06 38.50
N ALA A 306 -2.52 -45.93 38.93
CA ALA A 306 -3.55 -46.93 38.67
C ALA A 306 -3.79 -47.11 37.17
N PHE A 307 -3.89 -46.03 36.40
CA PHE A 307 -4.02 -46.08 34.94
C PHE A 307 -2.84 -46.82 34.30
N LYS A 308 -1.60 -46.49 34.71
CA LYS A 308 -0.40 -47.20 34.24
C LYS A 308 -0.48 -48.69 34.54
N ARG A 309 -0.78 -49.07 35.78
CA ARG A 309 -0.87 -50.47 36.22
C ARG A 309 -1.96 -51.23 35.46
N ASP A 310 -3.15 -50.65 35.38
CA ASP A 310 -4.38 -51.35 34.97
C ASP A 310 -4.59 -51.39 33.46
N PHE A 311 -4.06 -50.42 32.72
CA PHE A 311 -4.25 -50.32 31.27
C PHE A 311 -2.96 -50.45 30.46
N ILE A 312 -1.84 -49.91 30.96
CA ILE A 312 -0.58 -49.88 30.21
C ILE A 312 0.27 -51.13 30.48
N ASP A 313 0.59 -51.39 31.75
CA ASP A 313 1.41 -52.53 32.16
C ASP A 313 0.69 -53.87 31.89
N SER A 314 -0.65 -53.86 31.93
CA SER A 314 -1.53 -54.97 31.53
C SER A 314 -1.65 -55.15 30.00
N LYS A 315 -1.04 -54.27 29.20
CA LYS A 315 -1.07 -54.24 27.73
C LYS A 315 -2.47 -54.08 27.10
N LYS A 316 -3.43 -53.52 27.83
CA LYS A 316 -4.76 -53.20 27.28
C LYS A 316 -4.75 -51.94 26.41
N ILE A 317 -3.82 -51.02 26.68
CA ILE A 317 -3.59 -49.78 25.94
C ILE A 317 -2.10 -49.65 25.62
N GLU A 318 -1.78 -49.06 24.47
CA GLU A 318 -0.40 -48.84 24.04
C GLU A 318 0.37 -47.88 24.97
N GLY A 319 1.64 -48.19 25.22
CA GLY A 319 2.48 -47.48 26.19
C GLY A 319 2.69 -45.98 25.90
N TYR A 320 2.64 -45.57 24.64
CA TYR A 320 2.85 -44.17 24.26
C TYR A 320 1.79 -43.22 24.86
N TYR A 321 0.59 -43.72 25.22
CA TYR A 321 -0.41 -42.93 25.93
C TYR A 321 0.04 -42.52 27.33
N PHE A 322 0.90 -43.30 27.98
CA PHE A 322 1.51 -42.91 29.25
C PHE A 322 2.59 -41.84 29.07
N ASP A 323 3.30 -41.85 27.93
CA ASP A 323 4.24 -40.79 27.58
C ASP A 323 3.52 -39.48 27.25
N ILE A 324 2.36 -39.55 26.58
CA ILE A 324 1.47 -38.39 26.39
C ILE A 324 1.02 -37.85 27.75
N TRP A 325 0.61 -38.71 28.68
CA TRP A 325 0.21 -38.30 30.02
C TRP A 325 1.33 -37.53 30.73
N LYS A 326 2.54 -38.10 30.75
CA LYS A 326 3.73 -37.44 31.28
C LYS A 326 3.95 -36.08 30.64
N ARG A 327 3.87 -36.02 29.30
CA ARG A 327 4.11 -34.77 28.58
C ARG A 327 3.07 -33.70 28.91
N VAL A 328 1.80 -34.07 29.08
CA VAL A 328 0.73 -33.13 29.52
C VAL A 328 1.04 -32.58 30.91
N GLU A 329 1.41 -33.44 31.87
CA GLU A 329 1.74 -33.01 33.24
C GLU A 329 3.02 -32.16 33.28
N GLU A 330 4.06 -32.58 32.57
CA GLU A 330 5.33 -31.84 32.45
C GLU A 330 5.09 -30.45 31.86
N LEU A 331 4.38 -30.37 30.74
CA LEU A 331 4.09 -29.10 30.09
C LEU A 331 3.22 -28.21 30.98
N LYS A 332 2.26 -28.79 31.70
CA LYS A 332 1.43 -28.05 32.67
C LYS A 332 2.29 -27.47 33.79
N LYS A 333 3.18 -28.26 34.38
CA LYS A 333 4.12 -27.81 35.41
C LYS A 333 5.05 -26.71 34.90
N GLU A 334 5.66 -26.91 33.73
CA GLU A 334 6.57 -25.94 33.11
C GLU A 334 5.88 -24.58 32.87
N VAL A 335 4.63 -24.60 32.41
CA VAL A 335 3.91 -23.39 32.00
C VAL A 335 3.23 -22.71 33.19
N ILE A 336 2.56 -23.46 34.05
CA ILE A 336 1.74 -22.91 35.13
C ILE A 336 2.58 -22.63 36.38
N ASP A 337 3.40 -23.60 36.80
CA ASP A 337 4.16 -23.49 38.05
C ASP A 337 5.46 -22.72 37.82
N GLU A 338 6.17 -23.03 36.74
CA GLU A 338 7.48 -22.44 36.43
C GLU A 338 7.40 -21.19 35.53
N LYS A 339 6.21 -20.84 35.03
CA LYS A 339 5.95 -19.67 34.17
C LYS A 339 6.78 -19.63 32.88
N LYS A 340 7.15 -20.79 32.33
CA LYS A 340 7.94 -20.95 31.09
C LYS A 340 7.03 -20.94 29.86
N PHE A 341 6.37 -19.81 29.61
CA PHE A 341 5.38 -19.68 28.54
C PHE A 341 5.96 -19.91 27.13
N GLU A 342 7.26 -19.72 26.94
CA GLU A 342 7.99 -20.00 25.70
C GLU A 342 7.93 -21.48 25.29
N LYS A 343 7.67 -22.38 26.24
CA LYS A 343 7.49 -23.81 25.97
C LYS A 343 6.09 -24.16 25.46
N LEU A 344 5.12 -23.26 25.60
CA LEU A 344 3.72 -23.51 25.24
C LEU A 344 3.48 -23.31 23.73
N LYS A 345 3.88 -24.30 22.93
CA LYS A 345 3.65 -24.29 21.48
C LYS A 345 2.22 -24.68 21.14
N GLY A 346 1.49 -23.81 20.43
CA GLY A 346 0.07 -24.02 20.10
C GLY A 346 -0.21 -25.34 19.37
N ALA A 347 0.65 -25.72 18.41
CA ALA A 347 0.53 -26.99 17.70
C ALA A 347 0.66 -28.21 18.62
N GLU A 348 1.54 -28.14 19.63
CA GLU A 348 1.72 -29.22 20.61
C GLU A 348 0.50 -29.34 21.52
N VAL A 349 -0.05 -28.22 22.00
CA VAL A 349 -1.25 -28.22 22.85
C VAL A 349 -2.45 -28.86 22.13
N GLU A 350 -2.69 -28.51 20.86
CA GLU A 350 -3.77 -29.12 20.08
C GLU A 350 -3.51 -30.60 19.76
N GLN A 351 -2.25 -30.99 19.51
CA GLN A 351 -1.88 -32.40 19.32
C GLN A 351 -2.13 -33.22 20.59
N LEU A 352 -1.70 -32.75 21.76
CA LEU A 352 -1.94 -33.41 23.04
C LEU A 352 -3.43 -33.57 23.31
N ARG A 353 -4.22 -32.54 23.03
CA ARG A 353 -5.68 -32.60 23.13
C ARG A 353 -6.29 -33.68 22.23
N GLU A 354 -5.84 -33.78 20.98
CA GLU A 354 -6.30 -34.82 20.06
C GLU A 354 -5.86 -36.22 20.49
N TYR A 355 -4.65 -36.38 21.03
CA TYR A 355 -4.21 -37.65 21.60
C TYR A 355 -5.05 -38.08 22.81
N VAL A 356 -5.38 -37.15 23.71
CA VAL A 356 -6.29 -37.42 24.84
C VAL A 356 -7.68 -37.81 24.33
N ARG A 357 -8.18 -37.17 23.26
CA ARG A 357 -9.43 -37.57 22.62
C ARG A 357 -9.37 -39.01 22.11
N LYS A 358 -8.28 -39.40 21.44
CA LYS A 358 -8.08 -40.79 20.97
C LYS A 358 -7.99 -41.78 22.13
N LEU A 359 -7.28 -41.43 23.20
CA LEU A 359 -7.20 -42.24 24.43
C LEU A 359 -8.59 -42.56 24.99
N ILE A 360 -9.50 -41.59 25.02
CA ILE A 360 -10.88 -41.80 25.48
C ILE A 360 -11.61 -42.86 24.62
N HIS A 361 -11.41 -42.83 23.30
CA HIS A 361 -12.02 -43.81 22.39
C HIS A 361 -11.43 -45.21 22.61
N GLU A 362 -10.10 -45.29 22.79
CA GLU A 362 -9.40 -46.55 23.07
C GLU A 362 -9.85 -47.15 24.42
N LEU A 363 -9.93 -46.34 25.48
CA LEU A 363 -10.46 -46.76 26.78
C LEU A 363 -11.88 -47.31 26.65
N SER A 364 -12.74 -46.62 25.90
CA SER A 364 -14.11 -47.06 25.65
C SER A 364 -14.17 -48.38 24.87
N ARG A 365 -13.22 -48.63 23.96
CA ARG A 365 -13.13 -49.89 23.21
C ARG A 365 -12.72 -51.04 24.12
N VAL A 366 -11.67 -50.86 24.92
CA VAL A 366 -11.16 -51.85 25.88
C VAL A 366 -12.26 -52.29 26.86
N LEU A 367 -13.00 -51.34 27.43
CA LEU A 367 -14.07 -51.67 28.38
C LEU A 367 -15.18 -52.52 27.76
N LYS A 368 -15.58 -52.23 26.51
CA LYS A 368 -16.58 -53.04 25.77
C LYS A 368 -16.08 -54.45 25.45
N GLU A 369 -14.78 -54.63 25.26
CA GLU A 369 -14.18 -55.94 24.99
C GLU A 369 -14.13 -56.79 26.28
N GLU A 370 -13.81 -56.18 27.42
CA GLU A 370 -13.82 -56.82 28.74
C GLU A 370 -15.23 -57.29 29.15
N GLU A 371 -16.26 -56.47 28.93
CA GLU A 371 -17.66 -56.85 29.17
C GLU A 371 -18.07 -58.09 28.35
N LYS A 372 -17.73 -58.13 27.06
CA LYS A 372 -18.04 -59.27 26.17
C LYS A 372 -17.28 -60.55 26.49
N THR A 373 -16.09 -60.43 27.08
CA THR A 373 -15.26 -61.60 27.47
C THR A 373 -15.78 -62.23 28.75
N HIS A 374 -16.41 -61.44 29.63
CA HIS A 374 -17.07 -61.91 30.85
C HIS A 374 -18.49 -62.46 30.63
N GLU A 375 -19.20 -62.10 29.55
CA GLU A 375 -20.50 -62.72 29.19
C GLU A 375 -20.36 -64.11 28.54
N LYS A 376 -19.14 -64.50 28.13
CA LYS A 376 -18.85 -65.78 27.44
C LYS A 376 -18.25 -66.87 28.34
N ASN A 377 -17.94 -66.54 29.59
CA ASN A 377 -17.45 -67.46 30.63
C ASN A 377 -18.46 -67.50 31.77
#